data_AF-A0A7K2VCQ1-F1
#
_entry.id   AF-A0A7K2VCQ1-F1
#
_cell.length_a   1.000
_cell.length_b   1.000
_cell.length_c   1.000
_cell.angle_alpha   90.00
_cell.angle_beta   90.00
_cell.angle_gamma   90.00
#
_symmetry.space_group_name_H-M   'P 1'
#
loop_
_entity.id
_entity.type
_entity.pdbx_description
1 polymer ?
#
loop_
_entity_poly.entity_id
_entity_poly.type
_entity_poly.pdbx_seq_one_letter_code
_entity_poly.pdbx_strand_id
1 'polypeptide(L)'
;MYSARSHRSDEWAQYAQRRDRVGGNPATKATEHSITDRLRGLGKWNSRADWGDVDHVEMKVVDMMEKQEVDHAEVVINNEEGPCVKAAPALSCSNTLDSLLGSKTLRVHWRDKYTGEMTSHLFGGRG
;
A
#
# COMPACT_ATOMS: atom_id res chain seq x y z
N MET A 1 6.92 44.94 -7.57
CA MET A 1 6.61 43.73 -6.79
C MET A 1 5.48 42.98 -7.49
N TYR A 2 5.77 41.89 -8.20
CA TYR A 2 4.72 41.02 -8.75
C TYR A 2 4.62 39.81 -7.83
N SER A 3 3.54 39.73 -7.05
CA SER A 3 3.17 38.52 -6.33
C SER A 3 2.15 37.76 -7.17
N ALA A 4 2.58 36.65 -7.76
CA ALA A 4 1.71 35.70 -8.44
C ALA A 4 1.96 34.32 -7.81
N ARG A 5 1.11 33.91 -6.86
CA ARG A 5 0.98 32.53 -6.39
C ARG A 5 -0.20 32.40 -5.42
N SER A 6 -1.39 32.09 -5.94
CA SER A 6 -2.48 31.50 -5.13
C SER A 6 -3.65 31.00 -5.99
N HIS A 7 -3.40 30.28 -7.09
CA HIS A 7 -4.50 29.62 -7.82
C HIS A 7 -4.28 28.11 -7.98
N ARG A 8 -3.02 27.65 -7.93
CA ARG A 8 -2.69 26.25 -8.19
C ARG A 8 -2.96 25.32 -6.98
N SER A 9 -2.92 25.83 -5.75
CA SER A 9 -3.18 25.05 -4.52
C SER A 9 -4.64 24.63 -4.38
N ASP A 10 -5.55 25.52 -4.80
CA ASP A 10 -6.98 25.34 -4.59
C ASP A 10 -7.57 24.37 -5.63
N GLU A 11 -6.99 24.33 -6.82
CA GLU A 11 -7.32 23.35 -7.87
C GLU A 11 -6.90 21.92 -7.47
N TRP A 12 -5.75 21.74 -6.82
CA TRP A 12 -5.33 20.42 -6.32
C TRP A 12 -6.21 19.92 -5.17
N ALA A 13 -6.59 20.81 -4.25
CA ALA A 13 -7.49 20.48 -3.16
C ALA A 13 -8.89 20.08 -3.68
N GLN A 14 -9.41 20.80 -4.67
CA GLN A 14 -10.70 20.48 -5.31
C GLN A 14 -10.63 19.25 -6.22
N TYR A 15 -9.46 18.93 -6.79
CA TYR A 15 -9.24 17.69 -7.55
C TYR A 15 -9.24 16.46 -6.62
N ALA A 16 -8.54 16.54 -5.48
CA ALA A 16 -8.54 15.49 -4.46
C ALA A 16 -9.96 15.25 -3.90
N GLN A 17 -10.67 16.32 -3.52
CA GLN A 17 -12.03 16.22 -2.98
C GLN A 17 -13.07 15.67 -3.98
N ARG A 18 -12.87 15.88 -5.29
CA ARG A 18 -13.76 15.31 -6.32
C ARG A 18 -13.54 13.81 -6.53
N ARG A 19 -12.34 13.30 -6.27
CA ARG A 19 -12.02 11.86 -6.38
C ARG A 19 -12.70 11.03 -5.29
N ASP A 20 -12.86 11.61 -4.10
CA ASP A 20 -13.42 10.91 -2.95
C ASP A 20 -14.96 10.85 -2.96
N ARG A 21 -15.61 11.80 -3.66
CA ARG A 21 -17.08 11.95 -3.64
C ARG A 21 -17.85 11.06 -4.62
N VAL A 22 -17.17 10.46 -5.60
CA VAL A 22 -17.79 9.62 -6.64
C VAL A 22 -17.02 8.31 -6.76
N GLY A 23 -17.08 7.52 -5.69
CA GLY A 23 -16.76 6.09 -5.69
C GLY A 23 -15.37 5.71 -6.17
N GLY A 24 -14.35 5.94 -5.34
CA GLY A 24 -13.03 5.29 -5.34
C GLY A 24 -12.23 5.35 -6.64
N ASN A 25 -10.97 5.79 -6.57
CA ASN A 25 -10.05 5.77 -7.71
C ASN A 25 -10.07 4.39 -8.42
N PRO A 26 -10.38 4.30 -9.73
CA PRO A 26 -10.51 3.02 -10.43
C PRO A 26 -9.23 2.18 -10.39
N ALA A 27 -8.05 2.81 -10.36
CA ALA A 27 -6.79 2.10 -10.17
C ALA A 27 -6.68 1.47 -8.78
N THR A 28 -7.18 2.18 -7.76
CA THR A 28 -7.26 1.67 -6.39
C THR A 28 -8.22 0.47 -6.32
N LYS A 29 -9.41 0.56 -6.92
CA LYS A 29 -10.38 -0.55 -6.99
C LYS A 29 -9.84 -1.78 -7.72
N ALA A 30 -9.05 -1.57 -8.77
CA ALA A 30 -8.41 -2.67 -9.50
C ALA A 30 -7.37 -3.40 -8.64
N THR A 31 -6.56 -2.67 -7.88
CA THR A 31 -5.64 -3.26 -6.90
C THR A 31 -6.39 -3.93 -5.76
N GLU A 32 -7.49 -3.33 -5.30
CA GLU A 32 -8.37 -3.88 -4.27
C GLU A 32 -8.89 -5.28 -4.63
N HIS A 33 -9.48 -5.41 -5.81
CA HIS A 33 -9.97 -6.69 -6.31
C HIS A 33 -8.83 -7.70 -6.50
N SER A 34 -7.72 -7.28 -7.13
CA SER A 34 -6.55 -8.15 -7.38
C SER A 34 -5.99 -8.77 -6.09
N ILE A 35 -5.76 -7.94 -5.08
CA ILE A 35 -5.23 -8.38 -3.78
C ILE A 35 -6.25 -9.25 -3.05
N THR A 36 -7.53 -8.86 -3.06
CA THR A 36 -8.61 -9.63 -2.43
C THR A 36 -8.74 -11.03 -3.03
N ASP A 37 -8.68 -11.14 -4.36
CA ASP A 37 -8.77 -12.43 -5.05
C ASP A 37 -7.58 -13.33 -4.78
N ARG A 38 -6.37 -12.77 -4.70
CA ARG A 38 -5.16 -13.52 -4.27
C ARG A 38 -5.31 -14.02 -2.84
N LEU A 39 -5.83 -13.21 -1.92
CA LEU A 39 -6.07 -13.64 -0.54
C LEU A 39 -7.13 -14.74 -0.43
N ARG A 40 -8.16 -14.70 -1.28
CA ARG A 40 -9.15 -15.78 -1.40
C ARG A 40 -8.49 -17.06 -1.92
N GLY A 41 -7.67 -16.96 -2.96
CA GLY A 41 -6.91 -18.09 -3.50
C GLY A 41 -5.98 -18.76 -2.47
N LEU A 42 -5.42 -17.97 -1.55
CA LEU A 42 -4.59 -18.45 -0.45
C LEU A 42 -5.40 -18.93 0.78
N GLY A 43 -6.74 -18.86 0.74
CA GLY A 43 -7.62 -19.20 1.87
C GLY A 43 -7.48 -18.25 3.07
N LYS A 44 -6.87 -17.08 2.88
CA LYS A 44 -6.64 -16.06 3.93
C LYS A 44 -7.80 -15.08 4.07
N TRP A 45 -8.66 -14.98 3.06
CA TRP A 45 -9.85 -14.13 3.07
C TRP A 45 -11.07 -14.92 2.59
N ASN A 46 -12.06 -15.09 3.47
CA ASN A 46 -13.29 -15.86 3.18
C ASN A 46 -14.53 -14.98 3.04
N SER A 47 -14.37 -13.65 3.13
CA SER A 47 -15.46 -12.70 2.95
C SER A 47 -15.75 -12.44 1.47
N ARG A 48 -17.03 -12.19 1.18
CA ARG A 48 -17.49 -11.68 -0.12
C ARG A 48 -17.23 -10.18 -0.29
N ALA A 49 -16.97 -9.46 0.79
CA ALA A 49 -16.52 -8.08 0.73
C ALA A 49 -15.06 -8.00 0.29
N ASP A 50 -14.68 -6.86 -0.27
CA ASP A 50 -13.28 -6.56 -0.56
C ASP A 50 -12.52 -6.18 0.71
N TRP A 51 -11.20 -6.37 0.69
CA TRP A 51 -10.36 -6.09 1.83
C TRP A 51 -9.97 -4.60 1.87
N GLY A 52 -10.56 -3.83 2.79
CA GLY A 52 -10.42 -2.36 2.81
C GLY A 52 -9.03 -1.79 3.16
N ASP A 53 -8.02 -2.62 3.47
CA ASP A 53 -6.65 -2.16 3.78
C ASP A 53 -5.71 -2.21 2.54
N VAL A 54 -6.27 -2.40 1.35
CA VAL A 54 -5.53 -2.44 0.06
C VAL A 54 -4.97 -1.10 -0.39
N ASP A 55 -5.37 0.00 0.25
CA ASP A 55 -4.98 1.35 -0.16
C ASP A 55 -3.55 1.73 0.25
N HIS A 56 -2.93 0.93 1.11
CA HIS A 56 -1.56 1.11 1.55
C HIS A 56 -0.55 0.94 0.40
N VAL A 57 0.55 1.69 0.46
CA VAL A 57 1.56 1.75 -0.61
C VAL A 57 2.17 0.38 -0.86
N GLU A 58 2.41 -0.39 0.18
CA GLU A 58 3.00 -1.72 0.13
C GLU A 58 2.13 -2.70 -0.67
N MET A 59 0.81 -2.64 -0.53
CA MET A 59 -0.13 -3.49 -1.27
C MET A 59 -0.11 -3.18 -2.77
N LYS A 60 -0.04 -1.89 -3.12
CA LYS A 60 0.11 -1.46 -4.53
C LYS A 60 1.43 -1.90 -5.13
N VAL A 61 2.52 -1.86 -4.34
CA VAL A 61 3.82 -2.37 -4.78
C VAL A 61 3.78 -3.88 -4.99
N VAL A 62 3.17 -4.65 -4.08
CA VAL A 62 3.03 -6.10 -4.23
C VAL A 62 2.17 -6.49 -5.45
N ASP A 63 1.09 -5.76 -5.70
CA ASP A 63 0.26 -5.94 -6.91
C ASP A 63 1.05 -5.62 -8.19
N MET A 64 1.86 -4.57 -8.16
CA MET A 64 2.75 -4.20 -9.28
C MET A 64 3.84 -5.25 -9.51
N MET A 65 4.48 -5.75 -8.45
CA MET A 65 5.51 -6.77 -8.54
C MET A 65 4.98 -8.05 -9.21
N GLU A 66 3.75 -8.44 -8.88
CA GLU A 66 3.10 -9.59 -9.51
C GLU A 66 2.84 -9.33 -11.00
N LYS A 67 2.21 -8.20 -11.34
CA LYS A 67 1.84 -7.86 -12.72
C LYS A 67 3.03 -7.67 -13.65
N GLN A 68 4.18 -7.29 -13.09
CA GLN A 68 5.41 -7.01 -13.83
C GLN A 68 6.48 -8.09 -13.65
N GLU A 69 6.14 -9.21 -13.00
CA GLU A 69 7.06 -10.32 -12.73
C GLU A 69 8.36 -9.89 -12.03
N VAL A 70 8.28 -8.92 -11.13
CA VAL A 70 9.43 -8.43 -10.35
C VAL A 70 9.61 -9.31 -9.11
N ASP A 71 10.82 -9.83 -8.90
CA ASP A 71 11.13 -10.68 -7.75
C ASP A 71 11.59 -9.89 -6.52
N HIS A 72 12.20 -8.72 -6.73
CA HIS A 72 12.78 -7.90 -5.69
C HIS A 72 12.41 -6.43 -5.88
N ALA A 73 11.90 -5.80 -4.83
CA ALA A 73 11.60 -4.38 -4.82
C ALA A 73 12.03 -3.71 -3.52
N GLU A 74 12.39 -2.43 -3.61
CA GLU A 74 12.60 -1.56 -2.47
C GLU A 74 11.74 -0.30 -2.61
N VAL A 75 11.15 0.15 -1.51
CA VAL A 75 10.33 1.36 -1.48
C VAL A 75 10.63 2.20 -0.24
N VAL A 76 10.66 3.51 -0.40
CA VAL A 76 10.72 4.46 0.71
C VAL A 76 9.33 5.04 0.90
N ILE A 77 8.78 4.92 2.10
CA ILE A 77 7.48 5.51 2.47
C ILE A 77 7.70 6.69 3.40
N ASN A 78 6.82 7.69 3.29
CA ASN A 78 6.76 8.83 4.21
C ASN A 78 5.69 8.61 5.29
N ASN A 79 5.65 7.41 5.86
CA ASN A 79 4.88 7.10 7.06
C ASN A 79 5.87 6.86 8.20
N GLU A 80 5.90 7.75 9.18
CA GLU A 80 6.89 7.67 10.26
C GLU A 80 6.59 6.54 11.27
N GLU A 81 5.38 5.97 11.20
CA GLU A 81 5.00 4.76 11.93
C GLU A 81 5.44 3.45 11.23
N GLY A 82 6.03 3.57 10.04
CA GLY A 82 6.46 2.44 9.23
C GLY A 82 5.36 1.79 8.41
N PRO A 83 5.63 0.61 7.83
CA PRO A 83 4.65 -0.09 7.02
C PRO A 83 3.44 -0.49 7.86
N CYS A 84 2.29 -0.65 7.22
CA CYS A 84 1.08 -1.03 7.92
C CYS A 84 1.32 -2.24 8.85
N VAL A 85 1.08 -2.03 10.15
CA VAL A 85 1.10 -3.05 11.20
C VAL A 85 -0.22 -2.99 11.96
N LYS A 86 -1.36 -3.10 11.26
CA LYS A 86 -2.63 -3.30 11.96
C LYS A 86 -2.58 -4.63 12.70
N ALA A 87 -2.56 -4.55 14.03
CA ALA A 87 -2.59 -5.68 14.95
C ALA A 87 -4.01 -6.29 14.99
N ALA A 88 -4.41 -6.96 13.91
CA ALA A 88 -5.51 -7.92 13.93
C ALA A 88 -4.92 -9.31 13.65
N PRO A 89 -5.14 -10.31 14.52
CA PRO A 89 -4.31 -11.51 14.58
C PRO A 89 -4.37 -12.42 13.33
N ALA A 90 -5.36 -12.25 12.44
CA ALA A 90 -5.48 -13.06 11.22
C ALA A 90 -5.22 -12.29 9.91
N LEU A 91 -5.26 -10.95 9.92
CA LEU A 91 -5.24 -10.09 8.72
C LEU A 91 -4.38 -8.85 8.92
N SER A 92 -3.29 -8.98 9.68
CA SER A 92 -2.30 -7.91 9.73
C SER A 92 -1.67 -7.75 8.33
N CYS A 93 -1.41 -6.50 7.94
CA CYS A 93 -0.74 -6.20 6.68
C CYS A 93 0.59 -6.95 6.55
N SER A 94 1.36 -7.12 7.65
CA SER A 94 2.61 -7.90 7.64
C SER A 94 2.41 -9.37 7.28
N ASN A 95 1.46 -10.08 7.91
CA ASN A 95 1.17 -11.48 7.58
C ASN A 95 0.61 -11.65 6.16
N THR A 96 -0.12 -10.64 5.71
CA THR A 96 -0.72 -10.60 4.38
C THR A 96 0.33 -10.37 3.31
N LEU A 97 1.24 -9.41 3.51
CA LEU A 97 2.36 -9.13 2.60
C LEU A 97 3.25 -10.35 2.44
N ASP A 98 3.63 -11.01 3.53
CA ASP A 98 4.43 -12.25 3.47
C ASP A 98 3.72 -13.35 2.68
N SER A 99 2.40 -13.52 2.87
CA SER A 99 1.62 -14.53 2.16
C SER A 99 1.49 -14.21 0.66
N LEU A 100 1.35 -12.93 0.31
CA LEU A 100 1.21 -12.49 -1.08
C LEU A 100 2.53 -12.55 -1.84
N LEU A 101 3.65 -12.23 -1.18
CA LEU A 101 4.97 -12.20 -1.79
C LEU A 101 5.55 -13.61 -2.03
N GLY A 102 5.29 -14.57 -1.14
CA GLY A 102 5.88 -15.91 -1.25
C GLY A 102 7.41 -15.84 -1.28
N SER A 103 8.01 -16.32 -2.39
CA SER A 103 9.45 -16.28 -2.62
C SER A 103 10.00 -14.89 -3.00
N LYS A 104 9.15 -13.95 -3.44
CA LYS A 104 9.53 -12.58 -3.77
C LYS A 104 9.86 -11.78 -2.51
N THR A 105 10.60 -10.69 -2.64
CA THR A 105 10.99 -9.85 -1.50
C THR A 105 10.67 -8.38 -1.70
N LEU A 106 10.10 -7.74 -0.67
CA LEU A 106 9.87 -6.30 -0.64
C LEU A 106 10.55 -5.69 0.59
N ARG A 107 11.50 -4.77 0.38
CA ARG A 107 12.09 -3.97 1.46
C ARG A 107 11.39 -2.61 1.54
N VAL A 108 10.86 -2.28 2.70
CA VAL A 108 10.25 -0.98 2.97
C VAL A 108 11.15 -0.19 3.90
N HIS A 109 11.45 1.06 3.53
CA HIS A 109 12.24 2.00 4.30
C HIS A 109 11.37 3.17 4.75
N TRP A 110 11.54 3.64 5.98
CA TRP A 110 10.86 4.82 6.51
C TRP A 110 11.75 5.54 7.53
N ARG A 111 11.42 6.80 7.82
CA ARG A 111 12.03 7.53 8.94
C ARG A 111 11.24 7.22 10.20
N ASP A 112 11.86 6.62 11.20
CA ASP A 112 11.17 6.27 12.45
C ASP A 112 10.76 7.52 13.24
N LYS A 113 9.50 7.59 13.70
CA LYS A 113 8.99 8.77 14.42
C LYS A 113 9.66 9.01 15.77
N TYR A 114 10.25 7.99 16.39
CA TYR A 114 10.84 8.09 17.72
C TYR A 114 12.33 8.44 17.65
N THR A 115 13.07 7.81 16.74
CA THR A 115 14.52 8.03 16.61
C THR A 115 14.87 9.06 15.55
N GLY A 116 13.98 9.31 14.58
CA GLY A 116 14.27 10.12 13.41
C GLY A 116 15.23 9.45 12.43
N GLU A 117 15.65 8.21 12.68
CA GLU A 117 16.59 7.46 11.83
C GLU A 117 15.87 6.71 10.71
N MET A 118 16.61 6.40 9.64
CA MET A 118 16.08 5.53 8.60
C MET A 118 16.03 4.08 9.11
N THR A 119 14.83 3.52 9.13
CA THR A 119 14.54 2.13 9.51
C THR A 119 14.04 1.36 8.29
N SER A 120 14.24 0.05 8.27
CA SER A 120 13.73 -0.81 7.19
C SER A 120 13.17 -2.14 7.68
N HIS A 121 12.27 -2.70 6.89
CA HIS A 121 11.70 -4.03 7.10
C HIS A 121 11.65 -4.79 5.78
N LEU A 122 11.95 -6.09 5.83
CA LEU A 122 11.91 -6.99 4.67
C LEU A 122 10.72 -7.93 4.80
N PHE A 123 9.82 -7.91 3.82
CA PHE A 123 8.71 -8.84 3.68
C PHE A 123 9.02 -9.91 2.63
N GLY A 124 8.39 -11.09 2.78
CA GLY A 124 8.53 -12.22 1.86
C GLY A 124 9.85 -12.98 2.00
N GLY A 125 10.28 -13.63 0.92
CA GLY A 125 11.49 -14.47 0.90
C GLY A 125 11.35 -15.81 1.62
N ARG A 126 10.12 -16.27 1.88
CA ARG A 126 9.83 -17.60 2.41
C ARG A 126 9.41 -18.51 1.26
N GLY A 127 10.28 -19.48 0.94
CA GLY A 127 10.05 -20.55 -0.04
C GLY A 127 10.11 -21.92 0.62
#